data_AF-A0A932L7X3-F1
#
_entry.id   AF-A0A932L7X3-F1
#
_cell.length_a   1.000
_cell.length_b   1.000
_cell.length_c   1.000
_cell.angle_alpha   90.00
_cell.angle_beta   90.00
_cell.angle_gamma   90.00
#
_symmetry.space_group_name_H-M   'P 1'
#
loop_
_entity.id
_entity.type
_entity.pdbx_description
1 polymer ?
#
loop_
_entity_poly.entity_id
_entity_poly.type
_entity_poly.pdbx_seq_one_letter_code
_entity_poly.pdbx_strand_id
1 'polypeptide(L)'
;METKLTEEQRQALHAANDTGPVSLVDPETNTAYVLLRADIYDRVKPLFDDEPFDIRETYAAQEQVARAAGWDDPEMDVYNDYDA
;
A
#
# COMPACT_ATOMS: atom_id res chain seq x y z
N MET A 1 -5.96 20.23 9.99
CA MET A 1 -7.16 21.07 9.80
C MET A 1 -8.26 20.16 9.30
N GLU A 2 -9.44 20.19 9.93
CA GLU A 2 -10.59 19.42 9.48
C GLU A 2 -11.59 20.37 8.83
N THR A 3 -11.98 20.08 7.59
CA THR A 3 -12.99 20.85 6.84
C THR A 3 -14.25 20.01 6.77
N LYS A 4 -15.40 20.62 7.07
CA LYS A 4 -16.70 19.93 6.97
C LYS A 4 -17.13 19.85 5.50
N LEU A 5 -17.78 18.74 5.14
CA LEU A 5 -18.40 18.58 3.82
C LEU A 5 -19.45 19.66 3.57
N THR A 6 -19.51 20.14 2.34
CA THR A 6 -20.63 20.96 1.88
C THR A 6 -21.89 20.10 1.73
N GLU A 7 -23.04 20.75 1.66
CA GLU A 7 -24.32 20.03 1.46
C GLU A 7 -24.35 19.28 0.12
N GLU A 8 -23.81 19.87 -0.95
CA GLU A 8 -23.71 19.22 -2.26
C GLU A 8 -22.82 17.96 -2.21
N GLN A 9 -21.68 18.03 -1.53
CA GLN A 9 -20.79 16.88 -1.35
C GLN A 9 -21.46 15.78 -0.51
N ARG A 10 -22.18 16.16 0.55
CA ARG A 10 -22.95 15.23 1.37
C ARG A 10 -24.04 14.53 0.55
N GLN A 11 -24.78 15.26 -0.28
CA GLN A 11 -25.79 14.69 -1.17
C GLN A 11 -25.18 13.76 -2.22
N ALA A 12 -24.05 14.14 -2.83
CA ALA A 12 -23.35 13.30 -3.79
C ALA A 12 -22.89 11.97 -3.16
N LEU A 13 -22.39 12.00 -1.93
CA LEU A 13 -22.03 10.78 -1.18
C LEU A 13 -23.23 9.90 -0.87
N HIS A 14 -24.36 10.49 -0.47
CA HIS A 14 -25.59 9.73 -0.24
C HIS A 14 -26.15 9.15 -1.54
N ALA A 15 -26.12 9.89 -2.64
CA ALA A 15 -26.57 9.41 -3.94
C ALA A 15 -25.68 8.26 -4.45
N ALA A 16 -24.37 8.33 -4.18
CA ALA A 16 -23.43 7.27 -4.52
C ALA A 16 -23.67 5.96 -3.76
N ASN A 17 -24.36 5.95 -2.60
CA ASN A 17 -24.90 4.75 -1.93
C ASN A 17 -24.03 3.48 -2.06
N ASP A 18 -22.75 3.56 -1.66
CA ASP A 18 -21.74 2.47 -1.76
C ASP A 18 -21.47 1.90 -3.19
N THR A 19 -22.02 2.50 -4.24
CA THR A 19 -21.77 2.09 -5.64
C THR A 19 -20.43 2.57 -6.21
N GLY A 20 -19.78 3.54 -5.56
CA GLY A 20 -18.43 3.96 -5.97
C GLY A 20 -17.91 5.23 -5.31
N PRO A 21 -16.65 5.59 -5.60
CA PRO A 21 -16.04 6.83 -5.15
C PRO A 21 -16.73 8.07 -5.75
N VAL A 22 -16.80 9.16 -4.99
CA VAL A 22 -17.27 10.47 -5.48
C VAL A 22 -16.08 11.27 -5.99
N SER A 23 -16.11 11.69 -7.25
CA SER A 23 -15.08 12.57 -7.82
C SER A 23 -15.48 14.03 -7.68
N LEU A 24 -14.55 14.86 -7.21
CA LEU A 24 -14.65 16.31 -7.17
C LEU A 24 -13.70 16.88 -8.23
N VAL A 25 -14.14 17.89 -8.97
CA VAL A 25 -13.28 18.58 -9.94
C VAL A 25 -13.04 19.99 -9.42
N ASP A 26 -11.78 20.36 -9.28
CA ASP A 26 -11.41 21.75 -9.03
C ASP A 26 -11.65 22.56 -10.33
N PRO A 27 -12.57 23.52 -10.35
CA PRO A 27 -12.89 24.27 -11.57
C PRO A 27 -11.76 25.18 -12.04
N GLU A 28 -10.81 25.57 -11.17
CA GLU A 28 -9.69 26.44 -11.55
C GLU A 28 -8.58 25.66 -12.25
N THR A 29 -8.25 24.48 -11.73
CA THR A 29 -7.15 23.65 -12.25
C THR A 29 -7.62 22.50 -13.15
N ASN A 30 -8.93 22.25 -13.20
CA ASN A 30 -9.54 21.08 -13.81
C ASN A 30 -8.99 19.74 -13.28
N THR A 31 -8.43 19.75 -12.07
CA THR A 31 -7.87 18.56 -11.42
C THR A 31 -9.00 17.77 -10.76
N ALA A 32 -9.05 16.46 -11.02
CA ALA A 32 -10.00 15.57 -10.38
C ALA A 32 -9.42 15.00 -9.07
N TYR A 33 -10.19 15.13 -8.00
CA TYR A 33 -9.94 14.56 -6.68
C TYR A 33 -10.97 13.47 -6.39
N VAL A 34 -10.59 12.44 -5.65
CA VAL A 34 -11.49 11.37 -5.25
C VAL A 34 -11.76 11.45 -3.75
N LEU A 35 -13.04 11.51 -3.38
CA LEU A 35 -13.47 11.50 -1.99
C LEU A 35 -13.70 10.06 -1.52
N LEU A 36 -12.97 9.67 -0.48
CA LEU A 36 -13.08 8.37 0.17
C LEU A 36 -13.43 8.55 1.64
N ARG A 37 -14.10 7.55 2.22
CA ARG A 37 -14.22 7.48 3.68
C ARG A 37 -12.84 7.27 4.29
N ALA A 38 -12.62 7.84 5.47
CA ALA A 38 -11.32 7.77 6.15
C ALA A 38 -10.87 6.32 6.41
N ASP A 39 -11.80 5.44 6.82
CA ASP A 39 -11.52 4.01 7.03
C ASP A 39 -11.06 3.29 5.77
N ILE A 40 -11.62 3.64 4.60
CA ILE A 40 -11.17 3.11 3.31
C ILE A 40 -9.80 3.69 2.95
N TYR A 41 -9.63 5.01 3.09
CA TYR A 41 -8.36 5.67 2.79
C TYR A 41 -7.21 5.06 3.60
N ASP A 42 -7.36 4.88 4.91
CA ASP A 42 -6.33 4.31 5.77
C ASP A 42 -5.95 2.88 5.37
N ARG A 43 -6.89 2.10 4.83
CA ARG A 43 -6.63 0.75 4.33
C ARG A 43 -5.83 0.73 3.03
N VAL A 44 -6.02 1.73 2.16
CA VAL A 44 -5.37 1.79 0.84
C VAL A 44 -4.13 2.67 0.84
N LYS A 45 -3.99 3.57 1.81
CA LYS A 45 -2.84 4.49 1.96
C LYS A 45 -1.49 3.76 1.84
N PRO A 46 -1.25 2.59 2.49
CA PRO A 46 0.02 1.89 2.36
C PRO A 46 0.34 1.40 0.94
N LEU A 47 -0.65 1.29 0.05
CA LEU A 47 -0.44 0.93 -1.36
C LEU A 47 0.11 2.09 -2.19
N PHE A 48 -0.03 3.33 -1.68
CA PHE A 48 0.43 4.56 -2.32
C PHE A 48 1.69 5.13 -1.65
N ASP A 49 2.07 4.61 -0.49
CA ASP A 49 3.34 4.93 0.13
C ASP A 49 4.45 4.32 -0.75
N ASP A 50 4.96 5.11 -1.69
CA ASP A 50 6.11 4.83 -2.55
C ASP A 50 7.43 4.80 -1.74
N GLU A 51 7.42 4.51 -0.44
CA GLU A 51 8.67 4.09 0.18
C GLU A 51 9.08 2.81 -0.53
N PRO A 52 10.16 2.84 -1.33
CA PRO A 52 10.55 1.66 -2.07
C PRO A 52 10.81 0.61 -1.01
N PHE A 53 10.00 -0.46 -1.04
CA PHE A 53 10.19 -1.59 -0.15
C PHE A 53 11.65 -2.00 -0.22
N ASP A 54 12.39 -1.70 0.86
CA ASP A 54 13.79 -1.99 0.90
C ASP A 54 13.92 -3.47 1.26
N ILE A 55 14.15 -4.30 0.24
CA ILE A 55 14.34 -5.74 0.42
C ILE A 55 15.36 -6.07 1.52
N ARG A 56 16.33 -5.18 1.76
CA ARG A 56 17.36 -5.34 2.81
C ARG A 56 16.76 -5.38 4.22
N GLU A 57 15.61 -4.73 4.44
CA GLU A 57 14.87 -4.78 5.71
C GLU A 57 14.34 -6.19 6.02
N THR A 58 14.20 -7.06 5.01
CA THR A 58 13.71 -8.43 5.18
C THR A 58 14.80 -9.49 5.34
N TYR A 59 16.08 -9.14 5.15
CA TYR A 59 17.17 -10.11 5.16
C TYR A 59 17.28 -10.88 6.47
N ALA A 60 17.07 -10.22 7.62
CA ALA A 60 17.10 -10.89 8.91
C ALA A 60 16.01 -11.99 9.02
N ALA A 61 14.79 -11.71 8.53
CA ALA A 61 13.70 -12.68 8.52
C ALA A 61 13.96 -13.82 7.53
N GLN A 62 14.49 -13.49 6.34
CA GLN A 62 14.85 -14.47 5.33
C GLN A 62 15.96 -15.41 5.81
N GLU A 63 17.00 -14.88 6.44
CA GLU A 63 18.09 -15.66 7.03
C GLU A 63 17.58 -16.59 8.13
N GLN A 64 16.70 -16.09 9.01
CA GLN A 64 16.11 -16.92 10.06
C GLN A 64 15.32 -18.10 9.48
N VAL A 65 14.52 -17.88 8.43
CA VAL A 65 13.76 -18.93 7.75
C VAL A 65 14.68 -19.90 7.03
N ALA A 66 15.72 -19.40 6.35
CA ALA A 66 16.70 -20.23 5.65
C ALA A 66 17.43 -21.17 6.62
N ARG A 67 17.92 -20.66 7.75
CA ARG A 67 18.54 -21.49 8.81
C ARG A 67 17.55 -22.51 9.37
N ALA A 68 16.32 -22.10 9.66
CA ALA A 68 15.28 -23.02 10.15
C ALA A 68 14.95 -24.14 9.13
N ALA A 69 15.17 -23.88 7.84
CA ALA A 69 15.04 -24.84 6.76
C ALA A 69 16.33 -25.63 6.47
N GLY A 70 17.39 -25.46 7.27
CA GLY A 70 18.65 -26.21 7.16
C GLY A 70 19.59 -25.69 6.08
N TRP A 71 19.41 -24.46 5.59
CA TRP A 71 20.31 -23.87 4.59
C TRP A 71 21.68 -23.51 5.16
N ASP A 72 21.87 -23.59 6.48
CA ASP A 72 23.16 -23.46 7.17
C ASP A 72 23.84 -24.81 7.46
N ASP A 73 23.24 -25.93 7.02
CA ASP A 73 23.87 -27.24 7.10
C ASP A 73 25.11 -27.27 6.18
N PRO A 74 26.28 -27.73 6.67
CA PRO A 74 27.47 -27.90 5.81
C PRO A 74 27.24 -28.76 4.56
N GLU A 75 26.25 -29.66 4.57
CA GLU A 75 25.85 -30.42 3.37
C GLU A 75 25.22 -29.55 2.28
N MET A 76 24.76 -28.34 2.60
CA MET A 76 24.22 -27.36 1.64
C MET A 76 25.31 -26.51 0.99
N ASP A 77 26.55 -26.54 1.49
CA ASP A 77 27.67 -25.73 0.96
C ASP A 77 28.02 -26.07 -0.50
N VAL A 78 27.65 -27.26 -0.97
CA VAL A 78 27.75 -27.66 -2.40
C VAL A 78 27.00 -26.71 -3.33
N TYR A 79 25.96 -26.02 -2.84
CA TYR A 79 25.20 -25.04 -3.63
C TYR A 79 25.78 -23.63 -3.58
N ASN A 80 26.83 -23.35 -2.81
CA ASN A 80 27.43 -22.02 -2.74
C ASN A 80 28.34 -21.71 -3.94
N ASP A 81 28.89 -22.74 -4.57
CA ASP A 81 29.79 -22.62 -5.72
C ASP A 81 29.08 -23.02 -7.03
N TYR A 82 28.42 -22.04 -7.68
CA TYR A 82 27.78 -22.25 -8.98
C TYR A 82 28.72 -22.03 -10.20
N ASP A 83 30.00 -21.66 -9.98
CA ASP A 83 30.97 -21.28 -11.02
C ASP A 83 32.15 -22.27 -11.19
N ALA A 84 32.00 -23.55 -10.85
CA ALA A 84 33.03 -24.58 -11.09
C ALA A 84 33.02 -25.12 -12.54
#